data_AF-A0A8U0V0T6-F1
#
_entry.id   AF-A0A8U0V0T6-F1
#
_cell.length_a   1.000
_cell.length_b   1.000
_cell.length_c   1.000
_cell.angle_alpha   90.00
_cell.angle_beta   90.00
_cell.angle_gamma   90.00
#
_symmetry.space_group_name_H-M   'P 1'
#
loop_
_entity.id
_entity.type
_entity.pdbx_description
1 polymer ?
#
loop_
_entity_poly.entity_id
_entity_poly.type
_entity_poly.pdbx_seq_one_letter_code
_entity_poly.pdbx_strand_id
1 'polypeptide(L)'
;MFTFRDGGVQILCKFSDTVWQFKMELRKGTEVLCDLTKTKESGNTVPTKHPKFCQSELSDDGVSFFLNNLDSSHASYYTCQLSIFDPPPFQEKNISREYLNVYESQTCCQLKFWLPIGCAAFVGVYIFGCVFLCWLTKKKYRSSVHDPNSEYMFMAAVNTAKKPGFTGTTHNLELCSTQA
;
A
#
# COMPACT_ATOMS: atom_id res chain seq x y z
N MET A 1 -16.31 -4.72 27.06
CA MET A 1 -17.61 -4.46 26.40
C MET A 1 -17.66 -5.00 24.96
N PHE A 2 -16.55 -5.01 24.22
CA PHE A 2 -16.51 -5.41 22.81
C PHE A 2 -15.98 -6.82 22.58
N THR A 3 -16.63 -7.56 21.68
CA THR A 3 -16.17 -8.85 21.15
C THR A 3 -16.27 -8.82 19.63
N PHE A 4 -15.20 -9.15 18.91
CA PHE A 4 -15.21 -9.19 17.45
C PHE A 4 -15.58 -10.59 16.98
N ARG A 5 -16.64 -10.72 16.15
CA ARG A 5 -17.09 -11.99 15.56
C ARG A 5 -17.57 -11.76 14.13
N ASP A 6 -17.22 -12.66 13.21
CA ASP A 6 -17.74 -12.72 11.83
C ASP A 6 -17.68 -11.40 11.03
N GLY A 7 -16.63 -10.59 11.25
CA GLY A 7 -16.47 -9.29 10.57
C GLY A 7 -17.32 -8.16 11.14
N GLY A 8 -18.01 -8.39 12.26
CA GLY A 8 -18.75 -7.39 13.03
C GLY A 8 -18.23 -7.23 14.46
N VAL A 9 -18.92 -6.39 15.23
CA VAL A 9 -18.65 -6.15 16.64
C VAL A 9 -19.89 -6.43 17.47
N GLN A 10 -19.75 -7.32 18.43
CA GLN A 10 -20.71 -7.56 19.49
C GLN A 10 -20.37 -6.66 20.69
N ILE A 11 -21.35 -5.90 21.14
CA ILE A 11 -21.26 -4.97 22.26
C ILE A 11 -22.16 -5.48 23.37
N LEU A 12 -21.57 -5.92 24.48
CA LEU A 12 -22.32 -6.40 25.64
C LEU A 12 -22.46 -5.29 26.69
N CYS A 13 -23.69 -4.86 26.91
CA CYS A 13 -24.08 -3.95 27.99
C CYS A 13 -24.59 -4.77 29.17
N LYS A 14 -23.73 -4.94 30.19
CA LYS A 14 -24.08 -5.71 31.39
C LYS A 14 -24.91 -4.89 32.37
N PHE A 15 -26.01 -5.42 32.86
CA PHE A 15 -26.79 -4.83 33.93
C PHE A 15 -27.51 -5.91 34.73
N SER A 16 -27.96 -5.57 35.95
CA SER A 16 -28.61 -6.53 36.82
C SER A 16 -30.06 -6.78 36.40
N ASP A 17 -30.43 -8.06 36.33
CA ASP A 17 -31.75 -8.56 35.91
C ASP A 17 -32.91 -8.25 36.86
N THR A 18 -32.68 -7.52 37.95
CA THR A 18 -33.73 -7.09 38.89
C THR A 18 -34.73 -6.07 38.28
N VAL A 19 -34.68 -5.84 36.97
CA VAL A 19 -35.46 -4.82 36.27
C VAL A 19 -36.49 -5.48 35.36
N TRP A 20 -37.77 -5.18 35.62
CA TRP A 20 -38.91 -5.76 34.91
C TRP A 20 -39.21 -5.04 33.60
N GLN A 21 -39.06 -3.71 33.58
CA GLN A 21 -39.28 -2.88 32.41
C GLN A 21 -38.15 -1.88 32.24
N PHE A 22 -37.50 -1.94 31.09
CA PHE A 22 -36.39 -1.07 30.78
C PHE A 22 -36.27 -0.84 29.28
N LYS A 23 -35.53 0.22 28.94
CA LYS A 23 -35.05 0.51 27.61
C LYS A 23 -33.54 0.61 27.64
N MET A 24 -32.88 -0.12 26.76
CA MET A 24 -31.45 -0.06 26.52
C MET A 24 -31.21 0.65 25.20
N GLU A 25 -30.36 1.67 25.20
CA GLU A 25 -29.92 2.38 24.01
C GLU A 25 -28.41 2.25 23.85
N LEU A 26 -27.98 1.88 22.65
CA LEU A 26 -26.59 1.99 22.26
C LEU A 26 -26.39 3.30 21.50
N ARG A 27 -25.52 4.17 22.02
CA ARG A 27 -25.22 5.47 21.43
C ARG A 27 -23.80 5.55 20.89
N LYS A 28 -23.63 6.15 19.71
CA LYS A 28 -22.34 6.59 19.16
C LYS A 28 -22.27 8.10 19.33
N GLY A 29 -21.50 8.57 20.32
CA GLY A 29 -21.54 9.99 20.69
C GLY A 29 -22.94 10.43 21.12
N THR A 30 -23.59 11.28 20.34
CA THR A 30 -24.96 11.79 20.60
C THR A 30 -26.06 11.01 19.87
N GLU A 31 -25.70 10.19 18.89
CA GLU A 31 -26.64 9.47 18.03
C GLU A 31 -27.02 8.11 18.62
N VAL A 32 -28.31 7.77 18.60
CA VAL A 32 -28.82 6.45 19.00
C VAL A 32 -28.72 5.51 17.81
N LEU A 33 -27.86 4.50 17.90
CA LEU A 33 -27.73 3.46 16.85
C LEU A 33 -28.76 2.36 17.00
N CYS A 34 -28.96 1.92 18.25
CA CYS A 34 -29.81 0.78 18.54
C CYS A 34 -30.60 1.03 19.80
N ASP A 35 -31.83 0.55 19.80
CA ASP A 35 -32.71 0.55 20.96
C ASP A 35 -33.34 -0.83 21.15
N LEU A 36 -33.36 -1.29 22.39
CA LEU A 36 -34.10 -2.47 22.82
C LEU A 36 -34.98 -2.07 23.99
N THR A 37 -36.28 -2.33 23.87
CA THR A 37 -37.24 -2.07 24.96
C THR A 37 -37.83 -3.38 25.42
N LYS A 38 -37.75 -3.64 26.74
CA LYS A 38 -38.39 -4.77 27.41
C LYS A 38 -39.59 -4.25 28.20
N THR A 39 -40.76 -4.77 27.89
CA THR A 39 -42.03 -4.45 28.57
C THR A 39 -42.62 -5.70 29.20
N LYS A 40 -43.35 -5.57 30.31
CA LYS A 40 -43.87 -6.69 31.11
C LYS A 40 -44.80 -7.64 30.36
N GLU A 41 -45.49 -7.12 29.32
CA GLU A 41 -46.52 -7.83 28.56
C GLU A 41 -45.97 -8.49 27.28
N SER A 42 -44.75 -8.13 26.86
CA SER A 42 -44.13 -8.67 25.66
C SER A 42 -42.86 -9.42 26.02
N GLY A 43 -42.92 -10.75 25.97
CA GLY A 43 -41.73 -11.59 25.85
C GLY A 43 -40.95 -11.33 24.55
N ASN A 44 -41.50 -10.50 23.65
CA ASN A 44 -40.90 -10.13 22.38
C ASN A 44 -40.28 -8.73 22.49
N THR A 45 -38.98 -8.67 22.32
CA THR A 45 -38.21 -7.45 22.10
C THR A 45 -38.82 -6.67 20.93
N VAL A 46 -39.21 -5.41 21.17
CA VAL A 46 -39.66 -4.55 20.07
C VAL A 46 -38.46 -4.27 19.16
N PRO A 47 -38.53 -4.57 17.85
CA PRO A 47 -37.39 -4.45 16.96
C PRO A 47 -36.95 -3.00 16.77
N THR A 48 -35.63 -2.82 16.75
CA THR A 48 -34.89 -1.58 16.50
C THR A 48 -35.41 -0.83 15.28
N LYS A 49 -35.39 0.50 15.31
CA LYS A 49 -35.74 1.35 14.15
C LYS A 49 -34.86 1.13 12.90
N HIS A 50 -33.66 0.56 13.06
CA HIS A 50 -32.71 0.24 11.98
C HIS A 50 -32.23 -1.22 12.01
N PRO A 51 -33.11 -2.19 11.70
CA PRO A 51 -32.85 -3.62 11.92
C PRO A 51 -31.73 -4.20 11.03
N LYS A 52 -31.37 -3.53 9.93
CA LYS A 52 -30.32 -4.00 9.01
C LYS A 52 -28.89 -3.75 9.51
N PHE A 53 -28.69 -2.72 10.34
CA PHE A 53 -27.35 -2.34 10.82
C PHE A 53 -27.10 -2.82 12.25
N CYS A 54 -28.16 -2.97 13.03
CA CYS A 54 -28.07 -3.37 14.41
C CYS A 54 -29.08 -4.44 14.79
N GLN A 55 -28.56 -5.58 15.24
CA GLN A 55 -29.34 -6.65 15.83
C GLN A 55 -29.12 -6.65 17.34
N SER A 56 -30.20 -6.63 18.11
CA SER A 56 -30.17 -6.65 19.56
C SER A 56 -30.68 -7.98 20.09
N GLU A 57 -29.97 -8.57 21.03
CA GLU A 57 -30.35 -9.80 21.72
C GLU A 57 -30.31 -9.57 23.22
N LEU A 58 -31.28 -10.16 23.92
CA LEU A 58 -31.36 -10.12 25.38
C LEU A 58 -30.77 -11.41 25.94
N SER A 59 -29.91 -11.28 26.94
CA SER A 59 -29.25 -12.38 27.66
C SER A 59 -29.43 -12.19 29.16
N ASP A 60 -29.24 -13.25 29.94
CA ASP A 60 -29.36 -13.22 31.41
C ASP A 60 -28.32 -12.29 32.08
N ASP A 61 -27.21 -11.98 31.40
CA ASP A 61 -26.16 -11.07 31.90
C ASP A 61 -26.31 -9.64 31.34
N GLY A 62 -27.36 -9.37 30.54
CA GLY A 62 -27.66 -8.05 29.99
C GLY A 62 -28.10 -8.04 28.52
N VAL A 63 -27.79 -6.96 27.80
CA VAL A 63 -28.19 -6.80 26.39
C VAL A 63 -26.96 -6.80 25.48
N SER A 64 -26.97 -7.64 24.46
CA SER A 64 -25.95 -7.68 23.41
C SER A 64 -26.45 -6.98 22.15
N PHE A 65 -25.62 -6.10 21.60
CA PHE A 65 -25.85 -5.46 20.31
C PHE A 65 -24.80 -5.94 19.31
N PHE A 66 -25.25 -6.39 18.15
CA PHE A 66 -24.40 -6.80 17.04
C PHE A 66 -24.44 -5.71 15.97
N LEU A 67 -23.29 -5.11 15.74
CA LEU A 67 -23.06 -4.13 14.68
C LEU A 67 -22.34 -4.80 13.51
N ASN A 68 -22.98 -4.78 12.35
CA ASN A 68 -22.46 -5.34 11.11
C ASN A 68 -22.02 -4.21 10.16
N ASN A 69 -21.10 -4.51 9.23
CA ASN A 69 -20.61 -3.55 8.22
C ASN A 69 -19.99 -2.29 8.85
N LEU A 70 -19.15 -2.46 9.86
CA LEU A 70 -18.37 -1.37 10.46
C LEU A 70 -17.19 -0.99 9.56
N ASP A 71 -16.96 0.31 9.47
CA ASP A 71 -15.86 0.91 8.71
C ASP A 71 -15.04 1.84 9.63
N SER A 72 -13.85 2.30 9.21
CA SER A 72 -12.98 3.19 9.99
C SER A 72 -13.67 4.48 10.43
N SER A 73 -14.61 4.97 9.62
CA SER A 73 -15.53 6.08 9.92
C SER A 73 -16.45 5.85 11.13
N HIS A 74 -16.56 4.60 11.60
CA HIS A 74 -17.36 4.23 12.76
C HIS A 74 -16.57 4.25 14.06
N ALA A 75 -15.26 4.47 14.02
CA ALA A 75 -14.45 4.61 15.23
C ALA A 75 -14.91 5.81 16.07
N SER A 76 -15.42 5.55 17.27
CA SER A 76 -15.98 6.57 18.17
C SER A 76 -16.19 6.03 19.58
N TYR A 77 -16.65 6.88 20.48
CA TYR A 77 -17.12 6.48 21.80
C TYR A 77 -18.53 5.90 21.71
N TYR A 78 -18.65 4.65 22.14
CA TYR A 78 -19.93 3.96 22.28
C TYR A 78 -20.35 3.97 23.74
N THR A 79 -21.62 4.31 23.99
CA THR A 79 -22.20 4.39 25.33
C THR A 79 -23.44 3.53 25.41
N CYS A 80 -23.52 2.67 26.43
CA CYS A 80 -24.76 1.95 26.76
C CYS A 80 -25.55 2.78 27.77
N GLN A 81 -26.74 3.22 27.37
CA GLN A 81 -27.65 3.98 28.21
C GLN A 81 -28.85 3.12 28.59
N LEU A 82 -29.07 2.94 29.90
CA LEU A 82 -30.17 2.16 30.45
C LEU A 82 -31.19 3.11 31.10
N SER A 83 -32.43 3.00 30.65
CA SER A 83 -33.60 3.65 31.24
C SER A 83 -34.45 2.59 31.92
N ILE A 84 -34.61 2.68 33.23
CA ILE A 84 -35.40 1.76 34.06
C ILE A 84 -36.75 2.39 34.33
N PHE A 85 -37.83 1.68 33.99
CA PHE A 85 -39.21 2.10 34.26
C PHE A 85 -39.84 1.33 35.43
N ASP A 86 -39.45 0.06 35.61
CA ASP A 86 -39.99 -0.83 36.65
C ASP A 86 -38.85 -1.71 37.22
N PRO A 87 -38.51 -1.61 38.52
CA PRO A 87 -39.27 -0.94 39.58
C PRO A 87 -39.12 0.60 39.57
N PRO A 88 -40.16 1.34 39.98
CA PRO A 88 -40.04 2.76 40.29
C PRO A 88 -38.99 3.01 41.39
N PRO A 89 -38.32 4.18 41.42
CA PRO A 89 -38.51 5.34 40.55
C PRO A 89 -37.84 5.17 39.17
N PHE A 90 -38.26 5.98 38.19
CA PHE A 90 -37.59 6.07 36.89
C PHE A 90 -36.12 6.45 37.08
N GLN A 91 -35.21 5.67 36.49
CA GLN A 91 -33.77 5.90 36.60
C GLN A 91 -33.12 5.77 35.23
N GLU A 92 -32.27 6.73 34.90
CA GLU A 92 -31.45 6.70 33.69
C GLU A 92 -29.98 6.61 34.09
N LYS A 93 -29.27 5.60 33.55
CA LYS A 93 -27.88 5.30 33.90
C LYS A 93 -27.06 5.02 32.65
N ASN A 94 -25.87 5.59 32.59
CA ASN A 94 -24.87 5.22 31.60
C ASN A 94 -24.05 4.06 32.16
N ILE A 95 -24.28 2.84 31.65
CA ILE A 95 -23.65 1.61 32.16
C ILE A 95 -22.17 1.58 31.80
N SER A 96 -21.87 1.87 30.55
CA SER A 96 -20.53 1.74 30.01
C SER A 96 -20.30 2.76 28.92
N ARG A 97 -19.07 3.26 28.85
CA ARG A 97 -18.59 4.16 27.80
C ARG A 97 -17.19 3.71 27.41
N GLU A 98 -17.06 3.17 26.21
CA GLU A 98 -15.77 2.69 25.69
C GLU A 98 -15.56 3.18 24.26
N TYR A 99 -14.29 3.39 23.89
CA TYR A 99 -13.93 3.79 22.54
C TYR A 99 -13.75 2.53 21.68
N LEU A 100 -14.51 2.43 20.59
CA LEU A 100 -14.33 1.38 19.61
C LEU A 100 -13.39 1.90 18.52
N ASN A 101 -12.23 1.26 18.39
CA ASN A 101 -11.34 1.52 17.27
C ASN A 101 -11.55 0.46 16.18
N VAL A 102 -11.95 0.89 14.98
CA VAL A 102 -12.12 0.02 13.82
C VAL A 102 -10.91 0.20 12.92
N TYR A 103 -10.06 -0.82 12.81
CA TYR A 103 -8.88 -0.78 11.97
C TYR A 103 -9.26 -1.06 10.51
N GLU A 104 -8.90 -0.15 9.61
CA GLU A 104 -9.03 -0.38 8.17
C GLU A 104 -7.93 -1.31 7.70
N SER A 105 -8.25 -2.58 7.46
CA SER A 105 -7.23 -3.60 7.14
C SER A 105 -7.11 -3.93 5.65
N GLN A 106 -7.88 -3.31 4.75
CA GLN A 106 -8.01 -3.84 3.38
C GLN A 106 -7.53 -2.93 2.24
N THR A 107 -7.41 -1.61 2.42
CA THR A 107 -7.07 -0.68 1.33
C THR A 107 -5.58 -0.30 1.26
N CYS A 108 -4.85 -0.39 2.37
CA CYS A 108 -3.41 -0.07 2.39
C CYS A 108 -2.56 -1.02 1.53
N CYS A 109 -3.00 -2.28 1.36
CA CYS A 109 -2.24 -3.26 0.60
C CYS A 109 -2.51 -3.25 -0.91
N GLN A 110 -3.67 -2.75 -1.37
CA GLN A 110 -4.00 -2.74 -2.81
C GLN A 110 -3.12 -1.76 -3.60
N LEU A 111 -2.86 -0.57 -3.06
CA LEU A 111 -1.99 0.42 -3.69
C LEU A 111 -0.53 -0.07 -3.77
N LYS A 112 -0.12 -0.87 -2.78
CA LYS A 112 1.23 -1.44 -2.68
C LYS A 112 1.49 -2.53 -3.71
N PHE A 113 0.44 -3.19 -4.24
CA PHE A 113 0.57 -4.17 -5.31
C PHE A 113 0.69 -3.55 -6.71
N TRP A 114 0.12 -2.37 -6.96
CA TRP A 114 0.19 -1.73 -8.28
C TRP A 114 1.54 -1.07 -8.57
N LEU A 115 2.23 -0.57 -7.54
CA LEU A 115 3.56 0.04 -7.66
C LEU A 115 4.62 -0.91 -8.30
N PRO A 116 4.80 -2.17 -7.85
CA PRO A 116 5.77 -3.08 -8.46
C PRO A 116 5.38 -3.52 -9.87
N ILE A 117 4.09 -3.68 -10.18
CA ILE A 117 3.63 -3.99 -11.54
C ILE A 117 3.99 -2.85 -12.50
N GLY A 118 3.76 -1.59 -12.09
CA GLY A 118 4.11 -0.42 -12.89
C GLY A 118 5.62 -0.31 -13.17
N CYS A 119 6.45 -0.52 -12.14
CA CYS A 119 7.90 -0.52 -12.28
C CYS A 119 8.42 -1.61 -13.23
N ALA A 120 7.88 -2.83 -13.14
CA ALA A 120 8.27 -3.93 -14.00
C ALA A 120 7.92 -3.66 -15.48
N ALA A 121 6.73 -3.10 -15.74
CA ALA A 121 6.32 -2.74 -17.09
C ALA A 121 7.20 -1.64 -17.71
N PHE A 122 7.57 -0.62 -16.94
CA PHE A 122 8.42 0.47 -17.41
C PHE A 122 9.83 -0.01 -17.79
N VAL A 123 10.43 -0.88 -16.97
CA VAL A 123 11.73 -1.50 -17.25
C VAL A 123 11.65 -2.36 -18.51
N GLY A 124 10.57 -3.13 -18.69
CA GLY A 124 10.34 -3.92 -19.89
C GLY A 124 10.33 -3.07 -21.16
N VAL A 125 9.52 -2.00 -21.18
CA VAL A 125 9.43 -1.08 -22.33
C VAL A 125 10.76 -0.41 -22.62
N TYR A 126 11.51 -0.01 -21.58
CA TYR A 126 12.83 0.61 -21.73
C TYR A 126 13.84 -0.36 -22.40
N ILE A 127 13.91 -1.61 -21.93
CA ILE A 127 14.81 -2.63 -22.51
C ILE A 127 14.42 -2.91 -23.96
N PHE A 128 13.14 -3.11 -24.25
CA PHE A 128 12.67 -3.35 -25.63
C PHE A 128 12.96 -2.15 -26.55
N GLY A 129 12.78 -0.92 -26.07
CA GLY A 129 13.11 0.31 -26.78
C GLY A 129 14.61 0.42 -27.08
N CYS A 130 15.47 0.15 -26.10
CA CYS A 130 16.92 0.13 -26.28
C CYS A 130 17.36 -0.92 -27.31
N VAL A 131 16.82 -2.13 -27.26
CA VAL A 131 17.13 -3.20 -28.24
C VAL A 131 16.69 -2.79 -29.64
N PHE A 132 15.51 -2.21 -29.79
CA PHE A 132 14.99 -1.76 -31.09
C PHE A 132 15.83 -0.63 -31.69
N LEU A 133 16.23 0.36 -30.87
CA LEU A 133 17.12 1.44 -31.31
C LEU A 133 18.51 0.92 -31.70
N CYS A 134 19.09 0.01 -30.91
CA CYS A 134 20.36 -0.65 -31.23
C CYS A 134 20.29 -1.48 -32.52
N TRP A 135 19.17 -2.14 -32.78
CA TRP A 135 18.97 -2.85 -34.05
C TRP A 135 18.88 -1.88 -35.23
N LEU A 136 18.13 -0.79 -35.09
CA LEU A 136 18.01 0.23 -36.14
C LEU A 136 19.36 0.88 -36.47
N THR A 137 20.19 1.18 -35.46
CA THR A 137 21.53 1.77 -35.70
C THR A 137 22.48 0.76 -36.36
N LYS A 138 22.46 -0.52 -35.97
CA LYS A 138 23.22 -1.59 -36.65
C LYS A 138 22.77 -1.79 -38.10
N LYS A 139 21.47 -1.68 -38.38
CA LYS A 139 20.93 -1.76 -39.76
C LYS A 139 21.37 -0.56 -40.60
N LYS A 140 21.41 0.65 -40.01
CA LYS A 140 21.94 1.86 -40.68
C LYS A 140 23.44 1.78 -40.96
N TYR A 141 24.25 1.27 -40.02
CA TYR A 141 25.71 1.17 -40.20
C TYR A 141 26.11 0.14 -41.27
N ARG A 142 25.34 -0.96 -41.43
CA ARG A 142 25.60 -1.96 -42.48
C ARG A 142 25.42 -1.41 -43.91
N SER A 143 24.69 -0.30 -44.07
CA SER A 143 24.53 0.40 -45.35
C SER A 143 25.68 1.36 -45.68
N SER A 144 26.60 1.62 -44.75
CA SER A 144 27.68 2.60 -44.89
C SER A 144 29.06 1.94 -45.00
N VAL A 145 29.13 0.63 -45.29
CA VAL A 145 30.38 -0.07 -45.64
C VAL A 145 30.56 -0.06 -47.15
N HIS A 146 30.51 1.14 -47.73
CA HIS A 146 31.23 1.43 -48.96
C HIS A 146 32.33 2.38 -48.52
N ASP A 147 33.50 1.81 -48.27
CA ASP A 147 34.73 2.54 -47.97
C ASP A 147 35.51 2.64 -49.29
N PRO A 148 35.31 3.68 -50.11
CA PRO A 148 36.28 4.00 -51.13
C PRO A 148 37.36 4.87 -50.47
N ASN A 149 38.61 4.46 -50.64
CA ASN A 149 39.78 5.34 -50.61
C ASN A 149 40.52 5.50 -49.26
N SER A 150 41.34 4.51 -48.90
CA SER A 150 42.45 4.71 -47.95
C SER A 150 43.83 4.26 -48.46
N GLU A 151 43.98 3.91 -49.75
CA GLU A 151 45.29 3.59 -50.33
C GLU A 151 45.74 4.68 -51.32
N TYR A 152 46.15 5.82 -50.79
CA TYR A 152 47.06 6.73 -51.51
C TYR A 152 48.04 7.34 -50.50
N MET A 153 49.17 6.67 -50.29
CA MET A 153 50.30 7.23 -49.53
C MET A 153 51.00 8.29 -50.38
N PHE A 154 51.22 9.47 -49.80
CA PHE A 154 52.08 10.50 -50.37
C PHE A 154 53.52 9.98 -50.43
N MET A 155 54.04 9.75 -51.64
CA MET A 155 55.46 9.48 -51.85
C MET A 155 56.25 10.76 -51.56
N ALA A 156 57.05 10.73 -50.50
CA ALA A 156 57.98 11.81 -50.16
C ALA A 156 59.02 11.97 -51.28
N ALA A 157 59.22 13.22 -51.73
CA ALA A 157 60.20 13.56 -52.74
C ALA A 157 61.63 13.19 -52.27
N VAL A 158 62.26 12.25 -52.96
CA VAL A 158 63.66 11.86 -52.72
C VAL A 158 64.55 12.97 -53.25
N ASN A 159 65.25 13.66 -52.34
CA ASN A 159 66.27 14.65 -52.70
C ASN A 159 67.42 13.95 -53.43
N THR A 160 67.80 14.50 -54.59
CA THR A 160 68.87 14.03 -55.44
C THR A 160 70.21 14.00 -54.70
N ALA A 161 70.84 12.82 -54.67
CA ALA A 161 72.10 12.59 -53.99
C ALA A 161 73.25 13.43 -54.60
N LYS A 162 73.95 14.15 -53.75
CA LYS A 162 75.17 14.92 -54.03
C LYS A 162 76.31 13.95 -54.38
N LYS A 163 77.00 14.19 -55.50
CA LYS A 163 78.14 13.37 -55.99
C LYS A 163 79.25 13.22 -54.92
N PRO A 164 79.89 12.04 -54.79
CA PRO A 164 80.93 11.81 -53.80
C PRO A 164 82.27 12.42 -54.21
N GLY A 165 82.85 13.21 -53.31
CA GLY A 165 84.23 13.69 -53.40
C GLY A 165 85.20 12.69 -52.77
N PHE A 166 86.08 12.16 -53.62
CA PHE A 166 87.50 11.80 -53.40
C PHE A 166 87.95 11.26 -52.01
N THR A 167 88.23 9.95 -52.02
CA THR A 167 89.40 9.23 -51.45
C THR A 167 90.01 9.69 -50.12
N GLY A 168 90.05 8.76 -49.16
CA GLY A 168 91.07 8.79 -48.11
C GLY A 168 90.75 7.97 -46.87
N THR A 169 91.05 6.66 -46.95
CA THR A 169 91.63 5.89 -45.85
C THR A 169 90.72 5.44 -44.68
N THR A 170 90.19 4.23 -44.85
CA THR A 170 90.38 3.06 -43.96
C THR A 170 90.31 3.26 -42.42
N HIS A 171 89.17 2.80 -41.89
CA HIS A 171 89.04 1.75 -40.87
C HIS A 171 89.06 2.07 -39.36
N ASN A 172 88.09 1.38 -38.69
CA ASN A 172 88.06 0.92 -37.30
C ASN A 172 87.64 1.98 -36.27
N LEU A 173 86.84 1.76 -35.21
CA LEU A 173 86.23 0.64 -34.49
C LEU A 173 85.04 1.29 -33.72
N GLU A 174 83.83 0.74 -33.75
CA GLU A 174 83.31 -0.24 -32.77
C GLU A 174 82.68 0.40 -31.49
N LEU A 175 81.41 0.02 -31.31
CA LEU A 175 80.55 -0.10 -30.12
C LEU A 175 80.89 0.63 -28.81
N CYS A 176 79.86 1.28 -28.26
CA CYS A 176 79.21 1.02 -26.95
C CYS A 176 78.41 2.29 -26.57
N SER A 177 77.25 2.28 -25.92
CA SER A 177 76.40 1.23 -25.37
C SER A 177 75.18 1.91 -24.72
N THR A 178 74.12 1.11 -24.53
CA THR A 178 73.21 1.10 -23.36
C THR A 178 72.37 2.33 -23.01
N GLN A 179 71.12 2.25 -23.46
CA GLN A 179 69.90 2.20 -22.64
C GLN A 179 70.08 1.90 -21.13
N ALA A 180 69.49 2.75 -20.28
CA ALA A 180 68.62 2.40 -19.15
C ALA A 180 67.79 3.65 -18.79
#